data_AF-A0A3C0PPH3-F1
#
_entry.id   AF-A0A3C0PPH3-F1
#
_cell.length_a   1.000
_cell.length_b   1.000
_cell.length_c   1.000
_cell.angle_alpha   90.00
_cell.angle_beta   90.00
_cell.angle_gamma   90.00
#
_symmetry.space_group_name_H-M   'P 1'
#
loop_
_entity.id
_entity.type
_entity.pdbx_description
1 polymer ?
#
loop_
_entity_poly.entity_id
_entity_poly.type
_entity_poly.pdbx_seq_one_letter_code
_entity_poly.pdbx_strand_id
1 'polypeptide(L)'
;MLRAMIALILTLSFLSTANAQGGDTPDRSATGGAQTLGDIMTRQRGEDVDNSFRSGATGDASRAAVISNQLGTLGGNSDPELWRALRFGSADITASNTGPAATVLIQDGGMGWLKFREGPLTTYGGALLMGVIALLAAFFMYRGRIKIDGEKTGRKITRFKAIERFGHWLLSGSFILLGLTGLISLFGRKFLIPTFGHEAFSFLAVGSKWVHNNVSWAFMVALVMIFVMWVAENIPHRTDINWLRKGGGIFSKGHPPAKKFNAGQKIIFWSVIVLGVSISVSGLSLLFPFEINMFAATFAKINATGIGDLLGFGELREALAPHEEMQYAQLWHAVVSFVLMAIILAHIYIGTLGMEGAYDAMGSGDVEEQWAREHHSLWVEEVLGETTNVSEPLKAPAVKAAKAPVTKTAKGTSAKAAKAPATKTAKSTSAKAAKAP
;
A
#
# COMPACT_ATOMS: atom_id res chain seq x y z
N MET A 1 -51.06 49.07 -24.71
CA MET A 1 -51.04 49.21 -23.24
C MET A 1 -52.00 48.24 -22.55
N LEU A 2 -53.28 48.14 -22.94
CA LEU A 2 -54.25 47.24 -22.31
C LEU A 2 -53.82 45.75 -22.27
N ARG A 3 -53.22 45.23 -23.35
CA ARG A 3 -52.71 43.84 -23.39
C ARG A 3 -51.54 43.58 -22.45
N ALA A 4 -50.65 44.55 -22.29
CA ALA A 4 -49.53 44.45 -21.35
C ALA A 4 -50.02 44.52 -19.89
N MET A 5 -51.06 45.31 -19.64
CA MET A 5 -51.70 45.41 -18.33
C MET A 5 -52.43 44.12 -17.95
N ILE A 6 -53.15 43.51 -18.90
CA ILE A 6 -53.81 42.21 -18.69
C ILE A 6 -52.77 41.09 -18.45
N ALA A 7 -51.68 41.07 -19.22
CA ALA A 7 -50.60 40.11 -19.02
C ALA A 7 -49.93 40.27 -17.65
N LEU A 8 -49.70 41.52 -17.20
CA LEU A 8 -49.13 41.85 -15.90
C LEU A 8 -50.07 41.47 -14.75
N ILE A 9 -51.37 41.73 -14.88
CA ILE A 9 -52.37 41.35 -13.88
C ILE A 9 -52.48 39.83 -13.79
N LEU A 10 -52.47 39.11 -14.91
CA LEU A 10 -52.46 37.64 -14.91
C LEU A 10 -51.19 37.09 -14.26
N THR A 11 -50.01 37.62 -14.59
CA THR A 11 -48.74 37.16 -13.97
C THR A 11 -48.67 37.48 -12.47
N LEU A 12 -49.20 38.62 -12.03
CA LEU A 12 -49.32 38.96 -10.60
C LEU A 12 -50.39 38.14 -9.87
N SER A 13 -51.43 37.66 -10.57
CA SER A 13 -52.46 36.80 -9.99
C SER A 13 -51.96 35.36 -9.77
N PHE A 14 -50.92 34.92 -10.51
CA PHE A 14 -50.24 33.64 -10.31
C PHE A 14 -49.07 33.70 -9.32
N LEU A 15 -48.74 34.88 -8.78
CA LEU A 15 -47.78 35.07 -7.68
C LEU A 15 -48.42 34.78 -6.31
N SER A 16 -49.30 33.78 -6.25
CA SER A 16 -49.76 33.22 -4.98
C SER A 16 -48.55 32.55 -4.33
N THR A 17 -48.04 33.13 -3.25
CA THR A 17 -47.08 32.44 -2.38
C THR A 17 -47.76 31.16 -1.91
N ALA A 18 -47.32 30.02 -2.44
CA ALA A 18 -47.68 28.73 -1.90
C ALA A 18 -47.14 28.66 -0.48
N ASN A 19 -47.95 29.07 0.51
CA ASN A 19 -47.69 28.71 1.89
C ASN A 19 -47.80 27.20 1.95
N ALA A 20 -46.66 26.54 2.17
CA ALA A 20 -46.66 25.14 2.55
C ALA A 20 -47.62 25.02 3.73
N GLN A 21 -48.75 24.33 3.53
CA GLN A 21 -49.64 23.98 4.62
C GLN A 21 -48.79 23.12 5.56
N GLY A 22 -48.33 23.72 6.66
CA GLY A 22 -47.83 23.00 7.83
C GLY A 22 -49.02 22.30 8.47
N GLY A 23 -49.54 21.28 7.78
CA GLY A 23 -50.43 20.32 8.42
C GLY A 23 -49.61 19.52 9.41
N ASP A 24 -50.17 19.28 10.60
CA ASP A 24 -49.61 18.33 11.56
C ASP A 24 -49.24 17.05 10.81
N THR A 25 -48.01 16.58 11.02
CA THR A 25 -47.58 15.31 10.45
C THR A 25 -48.54 14.25 10.97
N PRO A 26 -49.29 13.54 10.11
CA PRO A 26 -50.25 12.55 10.59
C PRO A 26 -49.54 11.57 11.51
N ASP A 27 -50.08 11.35 12.71
CA ASP A 27 -49.60 10.31 13.60
C ASP A 27 -49.55 8.98 12.81
N ARG A 28 -48.45 8.24 12.98
CA ARG A 28 -48.16 6.98 12.25
C ARG A 28 -49.32 5.97 12.42
N SER A 29 -50.08 6.08 13.50
CA SER A 29 -51.30 5.31 13.76
C SER A 29 -52.39 5.52 12.69
N ALA A 30 -52.51 6.72 12.11
CA ALA A 30 -53.56 7.09 11.16
C ALA A 30 -53.44 6.39 9.80
N THR A 31 -52.26 5.86 9.48
CA THR A 31 -51.99 5.13 8.23
C THR A 31 -51.77 3.63 8.47
N GLY A 32 -52.13 3.13 9.66
CA GLY A 32 -51.92 1.73 10.03
C GLY A 32 -50.43 1.37 10.18
N GLY A 33 -49.59 2.32 10.60
CA GLY A 33 -48.15 2.09 10.74
C GLY A 33 -47.33 2.45 9.49
N ALA A 34 -47.94 3.04 8.45
CA ALA A 34 -47.22 3.30 7.21
C ALA A 34 -46.11 4.34 7.35
N GLN A 35 -45.22 4.31 6.38
CA GLN A 35 -44.14 5.28 6.24
C GLN A 35 -44.69 6.70 6.06
N THR A 36 -44.21 7.65 6.87
CA THR A 36 -44.59 9.06 6.75
C THR A 36 -43.73 9.78 5.71
N LEU A 37 -44.20 10.92 5.19
CA LEU A 37 -43.37 11.79 4.36
C LEU A 37 -42.10 12.23 5.11
N GLY A 38 -42.20 12.48 6.41
CA GLY A 38 -41.05 12.79 7.26
C GLY A 38 -39.99 11.68 7.23
N ASP A 39 -40.40 10.41 7.36
CA ASP A 39 -39.50 9.26 7.26
C ASP A 39 -38.83 9.16 5.87
N ILE A 40 -39.56 9.52 4.80
CA ILE A 40 -39.02 9.52 3.43
C ILE A 40 -37.97 10.61 3.28
N MET A 41 -38.29 11.83 3.67
CA MET A 41 -37.40 12.97 3.56
C MET A 41 -36.14 12.79 4.42
N THR A 42 -36.29 12.22 5.62
CA THR A 42 -35.16 11.90 6.54
C THR A 42 -34.22 10.89 5.90
N ARG A 43 -34.74 9.81 5.30
CA ARG A 43 -33.90 8.86 4.52
C ARG A 43 -33.26 9.49 3.29
N GLN A 44 -33.96 10.38 2.59
CA GLN A 44 -33.39 11.09 1.43
C GLN A 44 -32.25 12.02 1.82
N ARG A 45 -32.27 12.57 3.04
CA ARG A 45 -31.15 13.32 3.63
C ARG A 45 -30.03 12.43 4.16
N GLY A 46 -30.21 11.11 4.16
CA GLY A 46 -29.24 10.15 4.71
C GLY A 46 -29.22 10.08 6.24
N GLU A 47 -30.24 10.62 6.90
CA GLU A 47 -30.41 10.58 8.35
C GLU A 47 -31.00 9.21 8.78
N ASP A 48 -30.65 8.77 9.99
CA ASP A 48 -31.16 7.53 10.54
C ASP A 48 -32.67 7.63 10.83
N VAL A 49 -33.40 6.61 10.39
CA VAL A 49 -34.83 6.46 10.65
C VAL A 49 -35.05 5.11 11.29
N ASP A 50 -35.72 5.09 12.45
CA ASP A 50 -36.14 3.85 13.08
C ASP A 50 -37.00 3.04 12.10
N ASN A 51 -36.55 1.83 11.77
CA ASN A 51 -37.25 0.95 10.84
C ASN A 51 -38.08 -0.13 11.56
N SER A 52 -38.18 -0.12 12.90
CA SER A 52 -38.94 -1.10 13.70
C SER A 52 -40.41 -1.21 13.24
N PHE A 53 -41.02 -0.08 12.90
CA PHE A 53 -42.39 -0.04 12.38
C PHE A 53 -42.54 -0.74 11.02
N ARG A 54 -41.46 -0.84 10.23
CA ARG A 54 -41.46 -1.48 8.92
C ARG A 54 -41.21 -2.98 9.02
N SER A 55 -40.38 -3.41 9.96
CA SER A 55 -40.07 -4.83 10.15
C SER A 55 -41.27 -5.64 10.61
N GLY A 56 -42.19 -5.03 11.37
CA GLY A 56 -43.44 -5.69 11.79
C GLY A 56 -44.59 -5.62 10.78
N ALA A 57 -44.49 -4.77 9.75
CA ALA A 57 -45.57 -4.55 8.78
C ALA A 57 -45.29 -5.31 7.48
N THR A 58 -45.31 -6.64 7.56
CA THR A 58 -44.97 -7.57 6.48
C THR A 58 -46.20 -8.24 5.86
N GLY A 59 -47.39 -7.70 6.14
CA GLY A 59 -48.67 -8.21 5.65
C GLY A 59 -49.16 -9.44 6.41
N ASP A 60 -50.44 -9.74 6.28
CA ASP A 60 -51.09 -10.95 6.79
C ASP A 60 -51.99 -11.55 5.71
N ALA A 61 -51.53 -12.65 5.10
CA ALA A 61 -52.24 -13.32 4.02
C ALA A 61 -53.62 -13.87 4.46
N SER A 62 -53.83 -14.10 5.76
CA SER A 62 -55.12 -14.55 6.29
C SER A 62 -56.21 -13.49 6.20
N ARG A 63 -55.83 -12.22 6.00
CA ARG A 63 -56.75 -11.08 5.83
C ARG A 63 -57.21 -10.88 4.38
N ALA A 64 -56.87 -11.80 3.48
CA ALA A 64 -57.32 -11.75 2.09
C ALA A 64 -58.85 -11.68 1.99
N ALA A 65 -59.35 -10.79 1.13
CA ALA A 65 -60.76 -10.77 0.81
C ALA A 65 -61.18 -12.09 0.15
N VAL A 66 -62.42 -12.53 0.38
CA VAL A 66 -62.98 -13.71 -0.28
C VAL A 66 -62.91 -13.52 -1.80
N ILE A 67 -62.57 -14.57 -2.54
CA ILE A 67 -62.48 -14.60 -4.02
C ILE A 67 -63.70 -13.97 -4.72
N SER A 68 -64.89 -14.04 -4.11
CA SER A 68 -66.12 -13.45 -4.64
C SER A 68 -66.16 -11.91 -4.59
N ASN A 69 -65.28 -11.26 -3.81
CA ASN A 69 -65.20 -9.80 -3.71
C ASN A 69 -64.34 -9.22 -4.83
N GLN A 70 -64.59 -7.96 -5.18
CA GLN A 70 -63.92 -7.22 -6.26
C GLN A 70 -62.38 -7.22 -6.18
N LEU A 71 -61.80 -7.36 -4.97
CA LEU A 71 -60.36 -7.39 -4.72
C LEU A 71 -59.86 -8.76 -4.21
N GLY A 72 -60.72 -9.78 -4.18
CA GLY A 72 -60.38 -11.11 -3.61
C GLY A 72 -59.30 -11.87 -4.38
N THR A 73 -59.08 -11.53 -5.66
CA THR A 73 -58.02 -12.13 -6.49
C THR A 73 -56.64 -11.51 -6.28
N LEU A 74 -56.54 -10.39 -5.56
CA LEU A 74 -55.28 -9.68 -5.31
C LEU A 74 -54.53 -10.17 -4.07
N GLY A 75 -55.11 -11.11 -3.30
CA GLY A 75 -54.52 -11.64 -2.07
C GLY A 75 -54.64 -10.69 -0.87
N GLY A 76 -54.07 -11.11 0.27
CA GLY A 76 -54.13 -10.37 1.55
C GLY A 76 -52.96 -9.42 1.81
N ASN A 77 -51.94 -9.45 0.97
CA ASN A 77 -50.71 -8.67 1.13
C ASN A 77 -50.50 -7.74 -0.06
N SER A 78 -50.04 -6.53 0.21
CA SER A 78 -49.61 -5.56 -0.80
C SER A 78 -48.13 -5.78 -1.20
N ASP A 79 -47.75 -5.32 -2.39
CA ASP A 79 -46.35 -5.41 -2.87
C ASP A 79 -45.32 -4.82 -1.86
N PRO A 80 -45.56 -3.66 -1.22
CA PRO A 80 -44.63 -3.13 -0.23
C PRO A 80 -44.48 -3.99 1.03
N GLU A 81 -45.52 -4.75 1.42
CA GLU A 81 -45.46 -5.71 2.52
C GLU A 81 -44.64 -6.93 2.13
N LEU A 82 -44.85 -7.46 0.92
CA LEU A 82 -44.04 -8.54 0.36
C LEU A 82 -42.54 -8.15 0.33
N TRP A 83 -42.20 -6.99 -0.24
CA TRP A 83 -40.80 -6.54 -0.31
C TRP A 83 -40.18 -6.27 1.07
N ARG A 84 -40.98 -5.87 2.06
CA ARG A 84 -40.53 -5.77 3.46
C ARG A 84 -40.27 -7.15 4.05
N ALA A 85 -41.19 -8.10 3.85
CA ALA A 85 -41.04 -9.47 4.31
C ALA A 85 -39.77 -10.12 3.75
N LEU A 86 -39.49 -9.90 2.47
CA LEU A 86 -38.25 -10.34 1.83
C LEU A 86 -36.99 -9.67 2.40
N ARG A 87 -37.04 -8.36 2.68
CA ARG A 87 -35.92 -7.59 3.24
C ARG A 87 -35.59 -7.99 4.68
N PHE A 88 -36.60 -8.24 5.49
CA PHE A 88 -36.44 -8.59 6.90
C PHE A 88 -36.41 -10.11 7.16
N GLY A 89 -36.46 -10.93 6.09
CA GLY A 89 -36.38 -12.38 6.19
C GLY A 89 -37.59 -13.05 6.84
N SER A 90 -38.75 -12.38 6.89
CA SER A 90 -39.99 -12.92 7.45
C SER A 90 -40.94 -13.48 6.39
N ALA A 91 -40.61 -13.37 5.11
CA ALA A 91 -41.42 -13.95 4.05
C ALA A 91 -41.34 -15.48 4.07
N ASP A 92 -42.49 -16.12 3.85
CA ASP A 92 -42.55 -17.56 3.60
C ASP A 92 -42.05 -17.84 2.17
N ILE A 93 -40.86 -18.44 2.07
CA ILE A 93 -40.17 -18.69 0.79
C ILE A 93 -39.87 -20.17 0.68
N THR A 94 -40.34 -20.78 -0.39
CA THR A 94 -39.90 -22.12 -0.79
C THR A 94 -38.80 -21.99 -1.85
N ALA A 95 -37.63 -22.53 -1.57
CA ALA A 95 -36.52 -22.62 -2.51
C ALA A 95 -36.33 -24.07 -2.98
N SER A 96 -35.97 -24.26 -4.24
CA SER A 96 -35.65 -25.60 -4.79
C SER A 96 -34.31 -26.15 -4.27
N ASN A 97 -33.47 -25.29 -3.71
CA ASN A 97 -32.20 -25.64 -3.07
C ASN A 97 -32.37 -25.65 -1.54
N THR A 98 -31.74 -26.62 -0.87
CA THR A 98 -31.71 -26.75 0.60
C THR A 98 -30.40 -26.22 1.22
N GLY A 99 -29.53 -25.61 0.42
CA GLY A 99 -28.28 -25.03 0.88
C GLY A 99 -28.48 -23.88 1.89
N PRO A 100 -27.46 -23.60 2.73
CA PRO A 100 -27.49 -22.45 3.63
C PRO A 100 -27.81 -21.16 2.88
N ALA A 101 -28.69 -20.33 3.45
CA ALA A 101 -29.19 -19.08 2.87
C ALA A 101 -30.05 -19.21 1.58
N ALA A 102 -30.51 -20.40 1.20
CA ALA A 102 -31.39 -20.57 0.04
C ALA A 102 -32.71 -19.76 0.10
N THR A 103 -33.14 -19.40 1.30
CA THR A 103 -34.33 -18.56 1.55
C THR A 103 -34.01 -17.08 1.80
N VAL A 104 -32.74 -16.67 1.73
CA VAL A 104 -32.33 -15.26 1.89
C VAL A 104 -32.29 -14.59 0.53
N LEU A 105 -33.35 -13.85 0.18
CA LEU A 105 -33.42 -13.15 -1.13
C LEU A 105 -32.74 -11.78 -1.11
N ILE A 106 -32.68 -11.12 0.06
CA ILE A 106 -32.04 -9.83 0.25
C ILE A 106 -31.05 -9.97 1.41
N GLN A 107 -29.77 -9.75 1.13
CA GLN A 107 -28.73 -9.63 2.16
C GLN A 107 -28.22 -8.20 2.21
N ASP A 108 -27.97 -7.70 3.41
CA ASP A 108 -27.35 -6.39 3.67
C ASP A 108 -25.97 -6.47 4.35
N GLY A 109 -25.49 -7.67 4.71
CA GLY A 109 -24.20 -7.89 5.37
C GLY A 109 -23.00 -7.25 4.64
N GLY A 110 -23.06 -7.12 3.31
CA GLY A 110 -22.01 -6.46 2.52
C GLY A 110 -21.95 -4.93 2.61
N MET A 111 -22.95 -4.28 3.20
CA MET A 111 -23.05 -2.81 3.17
C MET A 111 -22.00 -2.12 4.05
N GLY A 112 -21.62 -2.71 5.18
CA GLY A 112 -20.57 -2.16 6.04
C GLY A 112 -19.22 -2.14 5.33
N TRP A 113 -18.86 -3.26 4.71
CA TRP A 113 -17.68 -3.39 3.85
C TRP A 113 -17.68 -2.36 2.72
N LEU A 114 -18.81 -2.23 2.00
CA LEU A 114 -18.95 -1.29 0.88
C LEU A 114 -18.73 0.16 1.32
N LYS A 115 -19.43 0.59 2.38
CA LYS A 115 -19.30 1.95 2.93
C LYS A 115 -17.87 2.26 3.37
N PHE A 116 -17.21 1.32 4.07
CA PHE A 116 -15.83 1.49 4.48
C PHE A 116 -14.88 1.61 3.27
N ARG A 117 -15.04 0.73 2.28
CA ARG A 117 -14.21 0.71 1.07
C ARG A 117 -14.38 1.98 0.25
N GLU A 118 -15.61 2.45 0.02
CA GLU A 118 -15.90 3.62 -0.81
C GLU A 118 -15.49 4.95 -0.15
N GLY A 119 -15.63 5.04 1.18
CA GLY A 119 -15.33 6.25 1.95
C GLY A 119 -13.98 6.17 2.69
N PRO A 120 -13.96 5.72 3.96
CA PRO A 120 -12.78 5.72 4.82
C PRO A 120 -11.51 5.16 4.19
N LEU A 121 -11.56 3.97 3.59
CA LEU A 121 -10.36 3.30 3.05
C LEU A 121 -9.72 4.11 1.92
N THR A 122 -10.51 4.55 0.94
CA THR A 122 -9.98 5.32 -0.19
C THR A 122 -9.48 6.69 0.25
N THR A 123 -10.16 7.32 1.21
CA THR A 123 -9.83 8.67 1.68
C THR A 123 -8.59 8.66 2.54
N TYR A 124 -8.57 7.88 3.62
CA TYR A 124 -7.42 7.82 4.53
C TYR A 124 -6.22 7.10 3.91
N GLY A 125 -6.45 6.01 3.15
CA GLY A 125 -5.38 5.32 2.43
C GLY A 125 -4.72 6.21 1.38
N GLY A 126 -5.52 6.92 0.58
CA GLY A 126 -5.01 7.88 -0.40
C GLY A 126 -4.27 9.05 0.26
N ALA A 127 -4.85 9.63 1.32
CA ALA A 127 -4.22 10.71 2.08
C ALA A 127 -2.90 10.27 2.75
N LEU A 128 -2.82 9.05 3.27
CA LEU A 128 -1.60 8.49 3.85
C LEU A 128 -0.47 8.44 2.82
N LEU A 129 -0.70 7.86 1.64
CA LEU A 129 0.34 7.74 0.62
C LEU A 129 0.79 9.11 0.11
N MET A 130 -0.16 9.99 -0.20
CA MET A 130 0.17 11.35 -0.63
C MET A 130 0.88 12.15 0.46
N GLY A 131 0.46 11.99 1.71
CA GLY A 131 1.07 12.62 2.88
C GLY A 131 2.52 12.16 3.09
N VAL A 132 2.80 10.86 2.98
CA VAL A 132 4.17 10.33 3.06
C VAL A 132 5.03 10.84 1.92
N ILE A 133 4.53 10.85 0.68
CA ILE A 133 5.26 11.41 -0.46
C ILE A 133 5.58 12.89 -0.23
N ALA A 134 4.60 13.68 0.20
CA ALA A 134 4.78 15.09 0.50
C ALA A 134 5.77 15.33 1.66
N LEU A 135 5.70 14.51 2.71
CA LEU A 135 6.62 14.55 3.84
C LEU A 135 8.06 14.27 3.39
N LEU A 136 8.28 13.21 2.60
CA LEU A 136 9.59 12.84 2.09
C LEU A 136 10.15 13.91 1.14
N ALA A 137 9.29 14.49 0.30
CA ALA A 137 9.66 15.60 -0.58
C ALA A 137 10.06 16.84 0.22
N ALA A 138 9.28 17.23 1.23
CA ALA A 138 9.58 18.35 2.13
C ALA A 138 10.88 18.11 2.91
N PHE A 139 11.06 16.92 3.45
CA PHE A 139 12.28 16.53 4.14
C PHE A 139 13.49 16.60 3.20
N PHE A 140 13.37 16.13 1.95
CA PHE A 140 14.43 16.23 0.95
C PHE A 140 14.75 17.68 0.59
N MET A 141 13.75 18.56 0.43
CA MET A 141 13.98 19.98 0.16
C MET A 141 14.68 20.68 1.33
N TYR A 142 14.34 20.32 2.56
CA TYR A 142 14.94 20.91 3.76
C TYR A 142 16.37 20.39 4.02
N ARG A 143 16.57 19.07 3.96
CA ARG A 143 17.81 18.42 4.40
C ARG A 143 18.79 18.10 3.26
N GLY A 144 18.29 17.94 2.04
CA GLY A 144 19.04 17.48 0.88
C GLY A 144 19.46 16.01 0.98
N ARG A 145 20.43 15.63 0.13
CA ARG A 145 21.11 14.32 0.20
C ARG A 145 22.06 14.26 1.39
N ILE A 146 21.99 13.18 2.17
CA ILE A 146 23.01 12.84 3.17
C ILE A 146 24.24 12.35 2.41
N LYS A 147 25.29 13.17 2.42
CA LYS A 147 26.58 12.87 1.77
C LYS A 147 27.48 12.07 2.72
N ILE A 148 28.49 11.45 2.14
CA ILE A 148 29.61 10.86 2.90
C ILE A 148 30.43 12.01 3.48
N ASP A 149 30.71 11.98 4.79
CA ASP A 149 31.37 13.09 5.50
C ASP A 149 32.89 13.10 5.24
N GLY A 150 33.51 11.92 5.06
CA GLY A 150 34.94 11.76 4.80
C GLY A 150 35.34 11.66 3.32
N GLU A 151 36.65 11.68 3.05
CA GLU A 151 37.18 11.42 1.71
C GLU A 151 36.91 9.97 1.28
N LYS A 152 36.47 9.78 0.03
CA LYS A 152 36.30 8.45 -0.56
C LYS A 152 37.66 7.78 -0.69
N THR A 153 37.79 6.56 -0.20
CA THR A 153 39.04 5.80 -0.22
C THR A 153 39.33 5.18 -1.59
N GLY A 154 38.31 5.11 -2.46
CA GLY A 154 38.34 4.41 -3.74
C GLY A 154 38.27 2.87 -3.61
N ARG A 155 38.17 2.35 -2.38
CA ARG A 155 38.08 0.91 -2.10
C ARG A 155 36.63 0.53 -1.84
N LYS A 156 36.18 -0.52 -2.52
CA LYS A 156 34.84 -1.09 -2.34
C LYS A 156 34.87 -2.36 -1.51
N ILE A 157 33.84 -2.56 -0.70
CA ILE A 157 33.63 -3.75 0.13
C ILE A 157 32.31 -4.39 -0.28
N THR A 158 32.31 -5.69 -0.53
CA THR A 158 31.09 -6.45 -0.83
C THR A 158 30.20 -6.53 0.40
N ARG A 159 29.01 -5.96 0.29
CA ARG A 159 28.00 -5.93 1.34
C ARG A 159 26.91 -6.97 1.14
N PHE A 160 26.46 -7.16 -0.10
CA PHE A 160 25.40 -8.08 -0.46
C PHE A 160 25.79 -8.95 -1.66
N LYS A 161 25.68 -10.27 -1.51
CA LYS A 161 25.94 -11.25 -2.55
C LYS A 161 24.89 -11.19 -3.66
N ALA A 162 25.19 -11.76 -4.82
CA ALA A 162 24.27 -11.77 -5.97
C ALA A 162 22.90 -12.41 -5.65
N ILE A 163 22.87 -13.50 -4.87
CA ILE A 163 21.62 -14.16 -4.47
C ILE A 163 20.76 -13.30 -3.54
N GLU A 164 21.40 -12.54 -2.64
CA GLU A 164 20.71 -11.61 -1.73
C GLU A 164 20.08 -10.45 -2.53
N ARG A 165 20.82 -9.92 -3.51
CA ARG A 165 20.32 -8.89 -4.43
C ARG A 165 19.17 -9.41 -5.30
N PHE A 166 19.28 -10.62 -5.82
CA PHE A 166 18.20 -11.24 -6.58
C PHE A 166 16.92 -11.36 -5.73
N GLY A 167 17.03 -11.88 -4.51
CA GLY A 167 15.90 -11.95 -3.58
C GLY A 167 15.28 -10.58 -3.29
N HIS A 168 16.11 -9.56 -3.10
CA HIS A 168 15.66 -8.18 -2.87
C HIS A 168 14.90 -7.62 -4.08
N TRP A 169 15.44 -7.75 -5.30
CA TRP A 169 14.80 -7.23 -6.51
C TRP A 169 13.57 -8.03 -6.92
N LEU A 170 13.53 -9.33 -6.63
CA LEU A 170 12.31 -10.14 -6.78
C LEU A 170 11.22 -9.64 -5.83
N LEU A 171 11.57 -9.39 -4.55
CA LEU A 171 10.63 -8.90 -3.55
C LEU A 171 10.14 -7.48 -3.87
N SER A 172 11.05 -6.55 -4.18
CA SER A 172 10.70 -5.16 -4.43
C SER A 172 9.95 -4.97 -5.75
N GLY A 173 10.39 -5.65 -6.82
CA GLY A 173 9.73 -5.63 -8.12
C GLY A 173 8.31 -6.16 -8.02
N SER A 174 8.14 -7.34 -7.41
CA SER A 174 6.80 -7.91 -7.19
C SER A 174 5.93 -7.01 -6.30
N PHE A 175 6.47 -6.46 -5.21
CA PHE A 175 5.73 -5.55 -4.34
C PHE A 175 5.22 -4.31 -5.08
N ILE A 176 6.05 -3.68 -5.92
CA ILE A 176 5.64 -2.49 -6.70
C ILE A 176 4.52 -2.86 -7.68
N LEU A 177 4.66 -3.96 -8.41
CA LEU A 177 3.64 -4.47 -9.33
C LEU A 177 2.30 -4.76 -8.60
N LEU A 178 2.36 -5.43 -7.45
CA LEU A 178 1.20 -5.74 -6.62
C LEU A 178 0.54 -4.47 -6.06
N GLY A 179 1.36 -3.54 -5.57
CA GLY A 179 0.89 -2.25 -5.06
C GLY A 179 0.15 -1.43 -6.11
N LEU A 180 0.71 -1.32 -7.32
CA LEU A 180 0.08 -0.59 -8.42
C LEU A 180 -1.23 -1.23 -8.86
N THR A 181 -1.24 -2.55 -9.05
CA THR A 181 -2.45 -3.29 -9.44
C THR A 181 -3.54 -3.25 -8.36
N GLY A 182 -3.17 -3.29 -7.08
CA GLY A 182 -4.08 -3.10 -5.95
C GLY A 182 -4.70 -1.70 -5.92
N LEU A 183 -3.90 -0.65 -6.14
CA LEU A 183 -4.39 0.73 -6.21
C LEU A 183 -5.33 0.94 -7.41
N ILE A 184 -5.01 0.39 -8.59
CA ILE A 184 -5.89 0.44 -9.77
C ILE A 184 -7.23 -0.23 -9.47
N SER A 185 -7.23 -1.40 -8.81
CA SER A 185 -8.45 -2.10 -8.43
C SER A 185 -9.30 -1.31 -7.41
N LEU A 186 -8.67 -0.65 -6.45
CA LEU A 186 -9.37 0.11 -5.42
C LEU A 186 -9.94 1.43 -5.94
N PHE A 187 -9.14 2.21 -6.67
CA PHE A 187 -9.50 3.55 -7.12
C PHE A 187 -10.18 3.59 -8.50
N GLY A 188 -10.27 2.44 -9.17
CA GLY A 188 -10.85 2.28 -10.50
C GLY A 188 -12.22 2.91 -10.66
N ARG A 189 -13.18 2.54 -9.82
CA ARG A 189 -14.56 3.04 -9.91
C ARG A 189 -14.69 4.53 -9.60
N LYS A 190 -13.90 5.03 -8.64
CA LYS A 190 -14.01 6.40 -8.13
C LYS A 190 -13.28 7.43 -9.01
N PHE A 191 -12.17 7.04 -9.63
CA PHE A 191 -11.31 7.95 -10.39
C PHE A 191 -11.12 7.51 -11.84
N LEU A 192 -10.80 6.24 -12.10
CA LEU A 192 -10.47 5.82 -13.47
C LEU A 192 -11.68 5.78 -14.39
N ILE A 193 -12.83 5.25 -13.94
CA ILE A 193 -14.04 5.19 -14.77
C ILE A 193 -14.54 6.60 -15.14
N PRO A 194 -14.70 7.56 -14.20
CA PRO A 194 -15.12 8.91 -14.56
C PRO A 194 -14.14 9.66 -15.47
N THR A 195 -12.83 9.39 -15.35
CA THR A 195 -11.81 10.10 -16.15
C THR A 195 -11.55 9.48 -17.52
N PHE A 196 -11.58 8.15 -17.63
CA PHE A 196 -11.15 7.42 -18.83
C PHE A 196 -12.22 6.52 -19.45
N GLY A 197 -13.39 6.38 -18.81
CA GLY A 197 -14.49 5.54 -19.27
C GLY A 197 -14.35 4.06 -18.89
N HIS A 198 -15.43 3.31 -19.10
CA HIS A 198 -15.54 1.90 -18.72
C HIS A 198 -14.62 0.97 -19.52
N GLU A 199 -14.42 1.25 -20.81
CA GLU A 199 -13.63 0.39 -21.69
C GLU A 199 -12.14 0.37 -21.29
N ALA A 200 -11.55 1.56 -21.11
CA ALA A 200 -10.17 1.69 -20.65
C ALA A 200 -9.97 1.04 -19.26
N PHE A 201 -10.91 1.27 -18.34
CA PHE A 201 -10.84 0.65 -17.02
C PHE A 201 -10.99 -0.87 -17.08
N SER A 202 -11.85 -1.41 -17.94
CA SER A 202 -12.04 -2.86 -18.10
C SER A 202 -10.72 -3.56 -18.46
N PHE A 203 -10.02 -3.05 -19.47
CA PHE A 203 -8.70 -3.56 -19.86
C PHE A 203 -7.70 -3.52 -18.70
N LEU A 204 -7.60 -2.36 -18.01
CA LEU A 204 -6.69 -2.20 -16.87
C LEU A 204 -7.06 -3.12 -15.70
N ALA A 205 -8.34 -3.30 -15.40
CA ALA A 205 -8.82 -4.11 -14.29
C ALA A 205 -8.55 -5.61 -14.54
N VAL A 206 -8.80 -6.09 -15.75
CA VAL A 206 -8.52 -7.47 -16.15
C VAL A 206 -7.02 -7.76 -16.06
N GLY A 207 -6.20 -6.89 -16.68
CA GLY A 207 -4.74 -7.01 -16.61
C GLY A 207 -4.23 -6.94 -15.17
N SER A 208 -4.73 -5.99 -14.38
CA SER A 208 -4.33 -5.82 -12.98
C SER A 208 -4.66 -7.06 -12.14
N LYS A 209 -5.85 -7.63 -12.27
CA LYS A 209 -6.22 -8.85 -11.54
C LYS A 209 -5.31 -10.03 -11.92
N TRP A 210 -5.05 -10.21 -13.22
CA TRP A 210 -4.19 -11.30 -13.68
C TRP A 210 -2.75 -11.14 -13.16
N VAL A 211 -2.18 -9.94 -13.26
CA VAL A 211 -0.85 -9.62 -12.71
C VAL A 211 -0.83 -9.80 -11.20
N HIS A 212 -1.81 -9.26 -10.48
CA HIS A 212 -1.84 -9.30 -9.02
C HIS A 212 -1.86 -10.74 -8.49
N ASN A 213 -2.71 -11.58 -9.07
CA ASN A 213 -2.85 -12.97 -8.64
C ASN A 213 -1.58 -13.78 -8.93
N ASN A 214 -0.95 -13.61 -10.09
CA ASN A 214 0.22 -14.41 -10.48
C ASN A 214 1.52 -13.91 -9.85
N VAL A 215 1.73 -12.60 -9.76
CA VAL A 215 2.95 -12.01 -9.18
C VAL A 215 2.99 -12.17 -7.66
N SER A 216 1.84 -12.38 -7.00
CA SER A 216 1.77 -12.63 -5.56
C SER A 216 2.61 -13.85 -5.12
N TRP A 217 2.69 -14.89 -5.95
CA TRP A 217 3.51 -16.07 -5.69
C TRP A 217 5.01 -15.74 -5.67
N ALA A 218 5.46 -14.91 -6.62
CA ALA A 218 6.84 -14.44 -6.65
C ALA A 218 7.17 -13.60 -5.41
N PHE A 219 6.24 -12.75 -4.96
CA PHE A 219 6.39 -11.98 -3.72
C PHE A 219 6.54 -12.89 -2.50
N MET A 220 5.66 -13.90 -2.35
CA MET A 220 5.70 -14.85 -1.23
C MET A 220 7.01 -15.65 -1.20
N VAL A 221 7.47 -16.15 -2.36
CA VAL A 221 8.76 -16.86 -2.46
C VAL A 221 9.92 -15.93 -2.09
N ALA A 222 9.93 -14.71 -2.62
CA ALA A 222 10.97 -13.74 -2.31
C ALA A 222 11.00 -13.35 -0.83
N LEU A 223 9.84 -13.26 -0.19
CA LEU A 223 9.71 -12.96 1.24
C LEU A 223 10.37 -14.05 2.09
N VAL A 224 10.12 -15.33 1.76
CA VAL A 224 10.77 -16.47 2.42
C VAL A 224 12.28 -16.45 2.18
N MET A 225 12.72 -16.20 0.95
CA MET A 225 14.15 -16.11 0.62
C MET A 225 14.85 -15.03 1.46
N ILE A 226 14.29 -13.82 1.50
CA ILE A 226 14.83 -12.70 2.28
C ILE A 226 14.85 -13.02 3.78
N PHE A 227 13.80 -13.64 4.31
CA PHE A 227 13.77 -14.06 5.71
C PHE A 227 14.93 -15.01 6.01
N VAL A 228 15.06 -16.10 5.26
CA VAL A 228 16.09 -17.12 5.49
C VAL A 228 17.51 -16.53 5.37
N MET A 229 17.75 -15.66 4.40
CA MET A 229 19.08 -15.08 4.19
C MET A 229 19.46 -14.05 5.26
N TRP A 230 18.51 -13.25 5.76
CA TRP A 230 18.81 -12.05 6.55
C TRP A 230 18.37 -12.09 8.01
N VAL A 231 17.56 -13.07 8.44
CA VAL A 231 17.01 -13.10 9.80
C VAL A 231 18.09 -13.07 10.89
N ALA A 232 19.18 -13.84 10.72
CA ALA A 232 20.24 -13.94 11.71
C ALA A 232 20.93 -12.59 11.97
N GLU A 233 21.10 -11.78 10.93
CA GLU A 233 21.75 -10.47 11.00
C GLU A 233 20.77 -9.35 11.45
N ASN A 234 19.46 -9.63 11.44
CA ASN A 234 18.39 -8.69 11.80
C ASN A 234 17.80 -8.93 13.20
N ILE A 235 18.40 -9.81 14.00
CA ILE A 235 18.00 -9.99 15.40
C ILE A 235 18.32 -8.68 16.17
N PRO A 236 17.34 -8.11 16.93
CA PRO A 236 17.57 -6.95 17.77
C PRO A 236 18.71 -7.18 18.78
N HIS A 237 19.60 -6.19 18.90
CA HIS A 237 20.76 -6.22 19.77
C HIS A 237 20.82 -4.97 20.65
N ARG A 238 21.52 -5.03 21.79
CA ARG A 238 21.62 -3.89 22.73
C ARG A 238 22.18 -2.61 22.09
N THR A 239 23.03 -2.74 21.08
CA THR A 239 23.56 -1.62 20.28
C THR A 239 22.47 -0.84 19.54
N ASP A 240 21.38 -1.50 19.17
CA ASP A 240 20.26 -0.88 18.45
C ASP A 240 19.51 0.11 19.35
N ILE A 241 19.43 -0.16 20.66
CA ILE A 241 18.83 0.77 21.64
C ILE A 241 19.63 2.07 21.68
N ASN A 242 20.96 2.00 21.66
CA ASN A 242 21.82 3.18 21.65
C ASN A 242 21.70 3.95 20.33
N TRP A 243 21.55 3.23 19.20
CA TRP A 243 21.29 3.85 17.90
C TRP A 243 19.95 4.60 17.89
N LEU A 244 18.88 4.00 18.42
CA LEU A 244 17.56 4.61 18.54
C LEU A 244 17.55 5.83 19.46
N ARG A 245 18.26 5.76 20.62
CA ARG A 245 18.41 6.90 21.54
C ARG A 245 19.09 8.11 20.89
N LYS A 246 19.96 7.88 19.90
CA LYS A 246 20.62 8.93 19.11
C LYS A 246 19.81 9.35 17.86
N GLY A 247 18.57 8.87 17.72
CA GLY A 247 17.71 9.19 16.57
C GLY A 247 18.33 8.77 15.24
N GLY A 248 19.16 7.72 15.24
CA GLY A 248 19.85 7.23 14.04
C GLY A 248 20.90 8.16 13.46
N GLY A 249 21.36 9.17 14.20
CA GLY A 249 22.33 10.16 13.70
C GLY A 249 21.69 11.28 12.86
N ILE A 250 20.37 11.27 12.67
CA ILE A 250 19.67 12.28 11.85
C ILE A 250 19.72 13.66 12.53
N PHE A 251 19.70 13.70 13.86
CA PHE A 251 19.66 14.94 14.66
C PHE A 251 20.98 15.23 15.41
N SER A 252 21.98 14.35 15.30
CA SER A 252 23.29 14.51 15.94
C SER A 252 24.40 14.50 14.91
N LYS A 253 25.48 15.28 15.12
CA LYS A 253 26.64 15.40 14.18
C LYS A 253 27.51 14.13 14.05
N GLY A 254 26.99 12.94 14.32
CA GLY A 254 27.76 11.70 14.27
C GLY A 254 26.90 10.49 13.97
N HIS A 255 27.51 9.52 13.28
CA HIS A 255 26.89 8.25 12.91
C HIS A 255 27.00 7.26 14.08
N PRO A 256 25.88 6.81 14.67
CA PRO A 256 25.94 5.84 15.75
C PRO A 256 26.50 4.50 15.22
N PRO A 257 27.36 3.82 15.98
CA PRO A 257 27.97 2.57 15.55
C PRO A 257 26.89 1.51 15.28
N ALA A 258 27.00 0.82 14.14
CA ALA A 258 26.04 -0.18 13.70
C ALA A 258 26.76 -1.40 13.11
N LYS A 259 26.12 -2.57 13.27
CA LYS A 259 26.52 -3.82 12.59
C LYS A 259 26.08 -3.79 11.12
N LYS A 260 26.05 -4.95 10.44
CA LYS A 260 25.67 -5.04 9.01
C LYS A 260 24.33 -4.37 8.73
N PHE A 261 23.37 -4.49 9.64
CA PHE A 261 22.13 -3.69 9.63
C PHE A 261 22.05 -2.79 10.86
N ASN A 262 21.62 -1.53 10.65
CA ASN A 262 21.31 -0.60 11.74
C ASN A 262 19.88 -0.82 12.28
N ALA A 263 19.54 -0.19 13.40
CA ALA A 263 18.23 -0.41 14.04
C ALA A 263 17.05 -0.05 13.15
N GLY A 264 17.15 1.02 12.36
CA GLY A 264 16.10 1.41 11.40
C GLY A 264 15.91 0.36 10.29
N GLN A 265 16.99 -0.18 9.74
CA GLN A 265 16.94 -1.26 8.76
C GLN A 265 16.32 -2.53 9.35
N LYS A 266 16.61 -2.86 10.62
CA LYS A 266 15.99 -4.00 11.32
C LYS A 266 14.49 -3.80 11.51
N ILE A 267 14.05 -2.58 11.85
CA ILE A 267 12.62 -2.26 11.96
C ILE A 267 11.94 -2.45 10.60
N ILE A 268 12.55 -1.98 9.52
CA ILE A 268 12.02 -2.18 8.16
C ILE A 268 11.97 -3.68 7.82
N PHE A 269 13.04 -4.44 8.09
CA PHE A 269 13.06 -5.89 7.88
C PHE A 269 11.89 -6.57 8.57
N TRP A 270 11.72 -6.38 9.88
CA TRP A 270 10.62 -7.00 10.62
C TRP A 270 9.25 -6.51 10.18
N SER A 271 9.12 -5.23 9.82
CA SER A 271 7.87 -4.70 9.26
C SER A 271 7.51 -5.39 7.95
N VAL A 272 8.47 -5.54 7.03
CA VAL A 272 8.26 -6.22 5.75
C VAL A 272 7.94 -7.70 5.96
N ILE A 273 8.64 -8.39 6.86
CA ILE A 273 8.36 -9.80 7.17
C ILE A 273 6.96 -9.97 7.75
N VAL A 274 6.62 -9.25 8.82
CA VAL A 274 5.34 -9.43 9.52
C VAL A 274 4.17 -8.97 8.65
N LEU A 275 4.24 -7.76 8.09
CA LEU A 275 3.15 -7.23 7.25
C LEU A 275 3.08 -7.97 5.92
N GLY A 276 4.22 -8.35 5.33
CA GLY A 276 4.27 -9.15 4.11
C GLY A 276 3.64 -10.54 4.29
N VAL A 277 3.91 -11.23 5.40
CA VAL A 277 3.24 -12.50 5.73
C VAL A 277 1.75 -12.26 5.93
N SER A 278 1.36 -11.18 6.64
CA SER A 278 -0.04 -10.86 6.89
C SER A 278 -0.84 -10.59 5.60
N ILE A 279 -0.27 -9.82 4.66
CA ILE A 279 -0.85 -9.58 3.34
C ILE A 279 -0.87 -10.87 2.52
N SER A 280 0.16 -11.72 2.60
CA SER A 280 0.20 -13.00 1.89
C SER A 280 -0.90 -13.96 2.35
N VAL A 281 -1.09 -14.12 3.67
CA VAL A 281 -2.14 -14.99 4.23
C VAL A 281 -3.53 -14.47 3.87
N SER A 282 -3.77 -13.16 3.98
CA SER A 282 -5.03 -12.56 3.54
C SER A 282 -5.25 -12.62 2.03
N GLY A 283 -4.19 -12.51 1.23
CA GLY A 283 -4.24 -12.68 -0.22
C GLY A 283 -4.59 -14.13 -0.62
N LEU A 284 -4.01 -15.12 0.06
CA LEU A 284 -4.35 -16.53 -0.12
C LEU A 284 -5.81 -16.80 0.26
N SER A 285 -6.30 -16.23 1.36
CA SER A 285 -7.73 -16.31 1.73
C SER A 285 -8.64 -15.72 0.65
N LEU A 286 -8.24 -14.61 0.01
CA LEU A 286 -9.01 -14.02 -1.09
C LEU A 286 -8.94 -14.81 -2.40
N LEU A 287 -7.86 -15.58 -2.63
CA LEU A 287 -7.72 -16.47 -3.78
C LEU A 287 -8.52 -17.77 -3.62
N PHE A 288 -8.61 -18.27 -2.39
CA PHE A 288 -9.26 -19.54 -2.02
C PHE A 288 -10.30 -19.32 -0.91
N PRO A 289 -11.37 -18.55 -1.20
CA PRO A 289 -12.31 -18.08 -0.17
C PRO A 289 -13.20 -19.17 0.42
N PHE A 290 -13.19 -20.39 -0.13
CA PHE A 290 -13.96 -21.51 0.39
C PHE A 290 -13.08 -22.52 1.16
N GLU A 291 -11.76 -22.37 1.07
CA GLU A 291 -10.77 -23.27 1.64
C GLU A 291 -10.00 -22.62 2.81
N ILE A 292 -9.82 -21.30 2.78
CA ILE A 292 -8.99 -20.56 3.74
C ILE A 292 -9.83 -19.48 4.46
N ASN A 293 -10.28 -19.81 5.67
CA ASN A 293 -11.01 -18.91 6.57
C ASN A 293 -10.07 -18.33 7.64
N MET A 294 -9.98 -17.00 7.73
CA MET A 294 -9.04 -16.34 8.65
C MET A 294 -9.71 -15.82 9.91
N PHE A 295 -10.92 -15.24 9.78
CA PHE A 295 -11.50 -14.42 10.83
C PHE A 295 -12.30 -15.23 11.82
N ALA A 296 -13.11 -16.19 11.39
CA ALA A 296 -13.86 -17.08 12.28
C ALA A 296 -12.96 -17.72 13.33
N ALA A 297 -11.85 -18.33 12.90
CA ALA A 297 -10.88 -18.96 13.79
C ALA A 297 -10.12 -17.96 14.66
N THR A 298 -9.90 -16.73 14.17
CA THR A 298 -9.25 -15.66 14.95
C THR A 298 -10.21 -15.11 16.01
N PHE A 299 -11.48 -14.91 15.67
CA PHE A 299 -12.54 -14.44 16.55
C PHE A 299 -12.80 -15.42 17.68
N ALA A 300 -12.85 -16.73 17.40
CA ALA A 300 -12.95 -17.76 18.44
C ALA A 300 -11.78 -17.69 19.44
N LYS A 301 -10.55 -17.46 18.96
CA LYS A 301 -9.38 -17.28 19.83
C LYS A 301 -9.47 -15.99 20.65
N ILE A 302 -9.95 -14.89 20.07
CA ILE A 302 -10.12 -13.61 20.76
C ILE A 302 -11.18 -13.75 21.86
N ASN A 303 -12.34 -14.34 21.55
CA ASN A 303 -13.40 -14.61 22.51
C ASN A 303 -12.88 -15.46 23.67
N ALA A 304 -12.12 -16.52 23.38
CA ALA A 304 -11.52 -17.39 24.39
C ALA A 304 -10.55 -16.67 25.36
N THR A 305 -9.97 -15.53 24.96
CA THR A 305 -9.11 -14.73 25.85
C THR A 305 -9.89 -13.77 26.75
N GLY A 306 -11.17 -13.53 26.49
CA GLY A 306 -12.00 -12.54 27.19
C GLY A 306 -11.61 -11.08 26.92
N ILE A 307 -10.64 -10.82 26.02
CA ILE A 307 -10.15 -9.46 25.76
C ILE A 307 -11.20 -8.60 25.04
N GLY A 308 -12.08 -9.23 24.25
CA GLY A 308 -13.18 -8.54 23.57
C GLY A 308 -14.13 -7.87 24.55
N ASP A 309 -14.56 -8.60 25.58
CA ASP A 309 -15.40 -8.08 26.65
C ASP A 309 -14.67 -7.04 27.50
N LEU A 310 -13.39 -7.27 27.81
CA LEU A 310 -12.58 -6.32 28.57
C LEU A 310 -12.47 -4.94 27.90
N LEU A 311 -12.37 -4.94 26.57
CA LEU A 311 -12.25 -3.71 25.77
C LEU A 311 -13.61 -3.14 25.35
N GLY A 312 -14.73 -3.76 25.75
CA GLY A 312 -16.08 -3.32 25.43
C GLY A 312 -16.52 -3.62 23.99
N PHE A 313 -15.83 -4.51 23.30
CA PHE A 313 -16.18 -4.95 21.94
C PHE A 313 -17.21 -6.09 21.92
N GLY A 314 -17.42 -6.77 23.06
CA GLY A 314 -18.29 -7.92 23.18
C GLY A 314 -17.75 -9.17 22.47
N GLU A 315 -18.59 -10.20 22.39
CA GLU A 315 -18.28 -11.43 21.67
C GLU A 315 -18.31 -11.21 20.14
N LEU A 316 -17.24 -11.62 19.48
CA LEU A 316 -17.13 -11.59 18.03
C LEU A 316 -17.86 -12.80 17.41
N ARG A 317 -18.51 -12.61 16.26
CA ARG A 317 -19.26 -13.68 15.56
C ARG A 317 -18.31 -14.75 15.00
N GLU A 318 -18.33 -15.95 15.57
CA GLU A 318 -17.48 -17.08 15.13
C GLU A 318 -18.04 -17.81 13.90
N ALA A 319 -19.35 -17.75 13.67
CA ALA A 319 -20.00 -18.32 12.50
C ALA A 319 -20.15 -17.24 11.41
N LEU A 320 -19.16 -17.19 10.51
CA LEU A 320 -19.15 -16.29 9.35
C LEU A 320 -19.52 -17.02 8.07
N ALA A 321 -20.36 -16.39 7.24
CA ALA A 321 -20.58 -16.85 5.89
C ALA A 321 -19.34 -16.59 5.02
N PRO A 322 -19.10 -17.35 3.92
CA PRO A 322 -17.91 -17.17 3.08
C PRO A 322 -17.72 -15.74 2.57
N HIS A 323 -18.80 -15.04 2.23
CA HIS A 323 -18.72 -13.65 1.79
C HIS A 323 -18.38 -12.67 2.93
N GLU A 324 -18.74 -12.96 4.19
CA GLU A 324 -18.36 -12.17 5.36
C GLU A 324 -16.85 -12.35 5.64
N GLU A 325 -16.33 -13.57 5.56
CA GLU A 325 -14.88 -13.86 5.62
C GLU A 325 -14.10 -13.08 4.56
N MET A 326 -14.56 -13.13 3.30
CA MET A 326 -13.94 -12.39 2.20
C MET A 326 -13.95 -10.87 2.46
N GLN A 327 -15.01 -10.33 3.06
CA GLN A 327 -15.09 -8.91 3.39
C GLN A 327 -14.02 -8.53 4.42
N TYR A 328 -13.91 -9.28 5.52
CA TYR A 328 -12.88 -9.02 6.52
C TYR A 328 -11.47 -9.22 5.97
N ALA A 329 -11.24 -10.27 5.19
CA ALA A 329 -9.95 -10.52 4.54
C ALA A 329 -9.57 -9.38 3.60
N GLN A 330 -10.51 -8.86 2.82
CA GLN A 330 -10.26 -7.75 1.90
C GLN A 330 -9.96 -6.45 2.66
N LEU A 331 -10.70 -6.17 3.74
CA LEU A 331 -10.46 -4.99 4.57
C LEU A 331 -9.07 -5.02 5.19
N TRP A 332 -8.72 -6.14 5.82
CA TRP A 332 -7.43 -6.35 6.45
C TRP A 332 -6.30 -6.26 5.42
N HIS A 333 -6.43 -6.97 4.30
CA HIS A 333 -5.46 -6.96 3.21
C HIS A 333 -5.18 -5.53 2.73
N ALA A 334 -6.23 -4.73 2.52
CA ALA A 334 -6.09 -3.35 2.05
C ALA A 334 -5.42 -2.45 3.11
N VAL A 335 -5.85 -2.51 4.36
CA VAL A 335 -5.28 -1.69 5.46
C VAL A 335 -3.80 -1.99 5.63
N VAL A 336 -3.44 -3.27 5.75
CA VAL A 336 -2.04 -3.68 5.91
C VAL A 336 -1.21 -3.30 4.67
N SER A 337 -1.78 -3.42 3.47
CA SER A 337 -1.11 -2.99 2.23
C SER A 337 -0.78 -1.50 2.24
N PHE A 338 -1.70 -0.62 2.63
CA PHE A 338 -1.43 0.82 2.72
C PHE A 338 -0.34 1.15 3.74
N VAL A 339 -0.36 0.50 4.91
CA VAL A 339 0.69 0.68 5.92
C VAL A 339 2.06 0.23 5.37
N LEU A 340 2.12 -0.95 4.75
CA LEU A 340 3.36 -1.45 4.17
C LEU A 340 3.86 -0.56 3.02
N MET A 341 2.97 -0.07 2.15
CA MET A 341 3.33 0.87 1.09
C MET A 341 3.94 2.16 1.66
N ALA A 342 3.36 2.73 2.72
CA ALA A 342 3.93 3.90 3.39
C ALA A 342 5.36 3.65 3.91
N ILE A 343 5.59 2.49 4.54
CA ILE A 343 6.92 2.09 5.02
C ILE A 343 7.90 1.90 3.86
N ILE A 344 7.47 1.25 2.78
CA ILE A 344 8.31 0.99 1.60
C ILE A 344 8.65 2.29 0.87
N LEU A 345 7.75 3.27 0.81
CA LEU A 345 8.08 4.60 0.25
C LEU A 345 9.23 5.26 1.01
N ALA A 346 9.21 5.21 2.35
CA ALA A 346 10.30 5.71 3.18
C ALA A 346 11.59 4.91 2.97
N HIS A 347 11.50 3.59 2.84
CA HIS A 347 12.64 2.71 2.55
C HIS A 347 13.28 3.02 1.19
N ILE A 348 12.47 3.16 0.13
CA ILE A 348 12.92 3.52 -1.21
C ILE A 348 13.62 4.89 -1.16
N TYR A 349 13.03 5.87 -0.47
CA TYR A 349 13.65 7.19 -0.31
C TYR A 349 15.05 7.09 0.29
N ILE A 350 15.22 6.44 1.45
CA ILE A 350 16.53 6.33 2.12
C ILE A 350 17.53 5.54 1.26
N GLY A 351 17.08 4.47 0.61
CA GLY A 351 17.93 3.59 -0.21
C GLY A 351 18.34 4.14 -1.58
N THR A 352 17.76 5.27 -2.03
CA THR A 352 18.01 5.81 -3.38
C THR A 352 18.38 7.30 -3.39
N LEU A 353 17.48 8.14 -2.88
CA LEU A 353 17.59 9.59 -2.97
C LEU A 353 18.14 10.20 -1.69
N GLY A 354 17.77 9.67 -0.53
CA GLY A 354 18.09 10.26 0.78
C GLY A 354 19.56 10.14 1.19
N MET A 355 20.25 9.07 0.77
CA MET A 355 21.62 8.77 1.19
C MET A 355 22.54 8.46 0.00
N GLU A 356 23.67 9.15 -0.07
CA GLU A 356 24.69 8.91 -1.08
C GLU A 356 25.32 7.52 -0.93
N GLY A 357 25.52 6.80 -2.04
CA GLY A 357 26.13 5.46 -2.06
C GLY A 357 25.25 4.33 -1.55
N ALA A 358 24.09 4.61 -0.94
CA ALA A 358 23.20 3.57 -0.41
C ALA A 358 22.64 2.65 -1.50
N TYR A 359 22.35 3.19 -2.70
CA TYR A 359 21.87 2.40 -3.83
C TYR A 359 22.88 1.35 -4.30
N ASP A 360 24.19 1.66 -4.23
CA ASP A 360 25.26 0.77 -4.73
C ASP A 360 25.25 -0.58 -3.98
N ALA A 361 24.85 -0.57 -2.71
CA ALA A 361 24.66 -1.78 -1.91
C ALA A 361 23.73 -2.80 -2.59
N MET A 362 22.63 -2.35 -3.21
CA MET A 362 21.67 -3.24 -3.90
C MET A 362 21.87 -3.27 -5.42
N GLY A 363 22.47 -2.23 -6.00
CA GLY A 363 22.79 -2.14 -7.41
C GLY A 363 23.92 -3.09 -7.80
N SER A 364 25.13 -2.87 -7.28
CA SER A 364 26.31 -3.69 -7.56
C SER A 364 26.56 -4.77 -6.50
N GLY A 365 26.11 -4.56 -5.27
CA GLY A 365 26.45 -5.42 -4.12
C GLY A 365 27.63 -4.91 -3.31
N ASP A 366 28.34 -3.91 -3.81
CA ASP A 366 29.55 -3.36 -3.22
C ASP A 366 29.33 -1.91 -2.78
N VAL A 367 29.83 -1.56 -1.60
CA VAL A 367 29.74 -0.21 -1.03
C VAL A 367 31.12 0.41 -0.85
N GLU A 368 31.19 1.73 -0.88
CA GLU A 368 32.44 2.44 -0.59
C GLU A 368 32.86 2.24 0.86
N GLU A 369 34.14 1.97 1.10
CA GLU A 369 34.67 1.68 2.44
C GLU A 369 34.42 2.82 3.43
N GLN A 370 34.57 4.08 3.01
CA GLN A 370 34.28 5.22 3.88
C GLN A 370 32.80 5.29 4.29
N TRP A 371 31.89 5.05 3.33
CA TRP A 371 30.46 4.97 3.61
C TRP A 371 30.15 3.86 4.62
N ALA A 372 30.81 2.70 4.46
CA ALA A 372 30.65 1.56 5.35
C ALA A 372 31.17 1.86 6.76
N ARG A 373 32.30 2.57 6.90
CA ARG A 373 32.84 2.99 8.20
C ARG A 373 31.92 3.98 8.91
N GLU A 374 31.36 4.94 8.17
CA GLU A 374 30.41 5.92 8.72
C GLU A 374 29.13 5.24 9.19
N HIS A 375 28.47 4.46 8.34
CA HIS A 375 27.12 3.98 8.61
C HIS A 375 27.07 2.61 9.31
N HIS A 376 28.16 1.84 9.26
CA HIS A 376 28.24 0.44 9.65
C HIS A 376 29.62 0.08 10.24
N SER A 377 30.19 0.96 11.07
CA SER A 377 31.53 0.81 11.66
C SER A 377 31.79 -0.59 12.22
N LEU A 378 30.93 -1.11 13.09
CA LEU A 378 31.13 -2.43 13.72
C LEU A 378 31.19 -3.58 12.71
N TRP A 379 30.49 -3.45 11.58
CA TRP A 379 30.57 -4.44 10.50
C TRP A 379 31.87 -4.34 9.72
N VAL A 380 32.38 -3.13 9.50
CA VAL A 380 33.68 -2.94 8.85
C VAL A 380 34.80 -3.52 9.72
N GLU A 381 34.74 -3.32 11.04
CA GLU A 381 35.71 -3.91 11.97
C GLU A 381 35.73 -5.44 11.87
N GLU A 382 34.55 -6.07 11.77
CA GLU A 382 34.41 -7.51 11.62
C GLU A 382 34.97 -8.02 10.29
N VAL A 383 34.73 -7.32 9.18
CA VAL A 383 35.14 -7.75 7.84
C VAL A 383 36.63 -7.48 7.58
N LEU A 384 37.15 -6.34 8.04
CA LEU A 384 38.53 -5.93 7.78
C LEU A 384 39.50 -6.31 8.90
N GLY A 385 39.01 -6.69 10.08
CA GLY A 385 39.85 -6.99 11.24
C GLY A 385 40.55 -5.76 11.84
N GLU A 386 40.06 -4.56 11.54
CA GLU A 386 40.62 -3.29 12.01
C GLU A 386 39.70 -2.67 13.06
N THR A 387 40.19 -2.28 14.24
CA THR A 387 39.42 -1.45 15.19
C THR A 387 39.30 -0.03 14.65
N THR A 388 38.10 0.40 14.27
CA THR A 388 37.84 1.75 13.75
C THR A 388 37.59 2.73 14.89
N ASN A 389 38.59 3.56 15.20
CA ASN A 389 38.32 4.79 15.93
C ASN A 389 37.61 5.78 14.98
N VAL A 390 36.32 5.99 15.22
CA VAL A 390 35.40 6.85 14.42
C VAL A 390 35.84 8.34 14.37
N SER A 391 36.95 8.70 15.01
CA SER A 391 37.43 10.07 15.16
C SER A 391 38.66 10.46 14.32
N GLU A 392 39.24 9.57 13.51
CA GLU A 392 40.42 9.90 12.70
C GLU A 392 40.20 9.61 11.21
N PRO A 393 40.32 10.60 10.31
CA PRO A 393 40.31 10.36 8.87
C PRO A 393 41.53 9.53 8.46
N LEU A 394 41.32 8.55 7.58
CA LEU A 394 42.39 7.74 6.99
C LEU A 394 43.44 8.65 6.34
N LYS A 395 44.69 8.58 6.83
CA LYS A 395 45.83 9.11 6.08
C LYS A 395 45.94 8.32 4.78
N ALA A 396 46.05 9.03 3.67
CA ALA A 396 46.25 8.44 2.34
C ALA A 396 47.34 7.35 2.37
N PRO A 397 47.17 6.25 1.61
CA PRO A 397 48.14 5.17 1.62
C PRO A 397 49.50 5.72 1.20
N ALA A 398 50.51 5.54 2.05
CA ALA A 398 51.89 5.83 1.71
C ALA A 398 52.25 4.99 0.49
N VAL A 399 52.41 5.65 -0.66
CA VAL A 399 52.98 5.06 -1.87
C VAL A 399 54.36 4.53 -1.48
N LYS A 400 54.47 3.21 -1.25
CA LYS A 400 55.77 2.56 -1.15
C LYS A 400 56.43 2.71 -2.53
N ALA A 401 57.33 3.68 -2.63
CA ALA A 401 58.20 3.83 -3.79
C ALA A 401 58.86 2.48 -4.07
N ALA A 402 58.54 1.90 -5.22
CA ALA A 402 59.20 0.71 -5.72
C ALA A 402 60.70 1.03 -5.84
N LYS A 403 61.53 0.32 -5.07
CA LYS A 403 62.98 0.37 -5.23
C LYS A 403 63.32 -0.11 -6.64
N ALA A 404 63.95 0.77 -7.43
CA ALA A 404 64.54 0.41 -8.70
C ALA A 404 65.56 -0.74 -8.51
N PRO A 405 65.65 -1.71 -9.44
CA PRO A 405 66.61 -2.79 -9.33
C PRO A 405 68.02 -2.26 -9.63
N VAL A 406 68.93 -2.50 -8.69
CA VAL A 406 70.38 -2.25 -8.81
C VAL A 406 70.95 -3.24 -9.83
N THR A 407 71.32 -2.74 -11.00
CA THR A 407 72.09 -3.47 -12.00
C THR A 407 73.52 -3.69 -11.49
N LYS A 408 73.87 -4.96 -11.23
CA LYS A 408 75.25 -5.38 -11.00
C LYS A 408 76.05 -5.29 -12.30
N THR A 409 77.12 -4.53 -12.27
CA THR A 409 78.18 -4.48 -13.27
C THR A 409 78.97 -5.79 -13.29
N ALA A 410 79.17 -6.36 -14.48
CA ALA A 410 80.17 -7.39 -14.75
C ALA A 410 81.07 -6.91 -15.91
N LYS A 411 82.38 -7.06 -15.71
CA LYS A 411 83.48 -6.69 -16.61
C LYS A 411 83.73 -7.73 -17.70
N GLY A 412 84.22 -7.27 -18.86
CA GLY A 412 84.94 -8.02 -19.91
C GLY A 412 84.03 -8.49 -21.06
N THR A 413 84.33 -8.35 -22.36
CA THR A 413 85.59 -8.14 -23.08
C THR A 413 85.27 -7.79 -24.56
N SER A 414 86.06 -6.88 -25.16
CA SER A 414 86.55 -6.85 -26.56
C SER A 414 85.62 -7.26 -27.75
N ALA A 415 85.33 -6.33 -28.68
CA ALA A 415 85.90 -6.30 -30.06
C ALA A 415 85.11 -5.42 -31.09
N LYS A 416 85.85 -4.50 -31.72
CA LYS A 416 85.83 -4.00 -33.13
C LYS A 416 84.52 -3.77 -33.93
N ALA A 417 84.33 -2.47 -34.25
CA ALA A 417 84.23 -1.84 -35.59
C ALA A 417 83.13 -2.22 -36.60
N ALA A 418 82.32 -1.22 -37.01
CA ALA A 418 82.03 -0.90 -38.42
C ALA A 418 81.39 0.49 -38.59
N LYS A 419 81.62 1.06 -39.77
CA LYS A 419 81.47 2.44 -40.27
C LYS A 419 80.02 2.78 -40.72
N ALA A 420 79.72 4.08 -40.68
CA ALA A 420 78.73 4.96 -41.36
C ALA A 420 78.18 4.53 -42.76
N PRO A 421 77.26 5.28 -43.47
CA PRO A 421 76.80 6.66 -43.22
C PRO A 421 75.32 7.01 -43.55
N ALA A 422 75.06 8.32 -43.37
CA ALA A 422 73.90 9.17 -43.59
C ALA A 422 73.09 9.05 -44.91
N THR A 423 71.82 9.47 -44.82
CA THR A 423 71.11 10.15 -45.92
C THR A 423 70.13 11.22 -45.42
N LYS A 424 70.04 12.28 -46.22
CA LYS A 424 69.41 13.59 -45.98
C LYS A 424 67.92 13.62 -46.38
N THR A 425 67.30 14.78 -46.05
CA THR A 425 66.25 15.52 -46.79
C THR A 425 64.80 14.98 -46.69
N ALA A 426 63.73 15.77 -46.58
CA ALA A 426 63.52 17.21 -46.78
C ALA A 426 62.28 17.72 -46.01
N LYS A 427 62.27 19.05 -45.81
CA LYS A 427 61.13 19.90 -45.40
C LYS A 427 59.97 19.82 -46.40
N SER A 428 58.72 19.93 -45.92
CA SER A 428 57.78 20.92 -46.45
C SER A 428 56.69 21.26 -45.42
N THR A 429 56.19 22.48 -45.56
CA THR A 429 55.34 23.25 -44.65
C THR A 429 53.96 23.50 -45.27
N SER A 430 53.02 23.93 -44.42
CA SER A 430 51.75 24.63 -44.73
C SER A 430 50.58 23.72 -45.14
N ALA A 431 49.30 24.00 -44.88
CA ALA A 431 48.61 25.05 -44.12
C ALA A 431 47.11 24.65 -43.99
N LYS A 432 46.55 24.95 -42.80
CA LYS A 432 45.22 25.50 -42.47
C LYS A 432 44.15 25.69 -43.58
N ALA A 433 42.94 25.19 -43.34
CA ALA A 433 41.59 25.72 -43.64
C ALA A 433 40.54 24.58 -43.51
N ALA A 434 39.24 24.71 -43.30
CA ALA A 434 38.31 25.70 -42.73
C ALA A 434 36.91 25.01 -42.77
N LYS A 435 36.16 25.14 -41.67
CA LYS A 435 34.69 25.21 -41.46
C LYS A 435 33.67 24.87 -42.58
N ALA A 436 32.64 24.13 -42.13
CA ALA A 436 31.18 24.24 -42.43
C ALA A 436 30.67 23.65 -43.77
N PRO A 437 29.36 23.37 -43.92
CA PRO A 437 28.19 23.61 -43.04
C PRO A 437 27.90 22.53 -41.98
#